data_AF-A0A8R1IP20-F1
#
_entry.id   AF-A0A8R1IP20-F1
#
_cell.length_a   1.000
_cell.length_b   1.000
_cell.length_c   1.000
_cell.angle_alpha   90.00
_cell.angle_beta   90.00
_cell.angle_gamma   90.00
#
_symmetry.space_group_name_H-M   'P 1'
#
loop_
_entity.id
_entity.type
_entity.pdbx_description
1 polymer ?
#
loop_
_entity_poly.entity_id
_entity_poly.type
_entity_poly.pdbx_seq_one_letter_code
_entity_poly.pdbx_strand_id
1 'polypeptide(L)'
;MEPQADGVFLGGCEMVPPNGVPMLGVSSQTEIKVEMRIHPNPSHSDYVSYIKRDVLFPQIMPRDMIIVNVEIDVAVETITTTNEPIAFEPVNTERQLSEDYKRLFLQELLCDFVINVGGREINAHKAVLSARSPVFNAMLTHCDTDESKMSVMYITDMDYDVIYEMVYYIYCGHCQKDITDMATALLIAADKYRLDELKNHCEKYLVENINLENVCSLLIIGDMYTAPKLRRRAVQFILARPKNVTGTAGWEDILKGHPNLITDIFSQIEKQSSTGASSSATTLPGIPIEIPGIPGGPVVPPPSGL
;
A
#
# COMPACT_ATOMS: atom_id res chain seq x y z
N MET A 1 0.13 -14.68 -52.44
CA MET A 1 -0.61 -13.39 -52.47
C MET A 1 0.24 -12.40 -51.69
N GLU A 2 0.98 -11.53 -52.37
CA GLU A 2 1.29 -10.18 -51.85
C GLU A 2 0.00 -9.33 -51.89
N PRO A 3 -0.10 -8.12 -51.28
CA PRO A 3 0.93 -7.18 -50.76
C PRO A 3 0.63 -6.74 -49.29
N GLN A 4 1.31 -5.81 -48.58
CA GLN A 4 1.40 -4.37 -48.86
C GLN A 4 2.30 -3.66 -47.81
N ALA A 5 3.16 -2.77 -48.29
CA ALA A 5 3.83 -1.73 -47.53
C ALA A 5 2.99 -0.44 -47.57
N ASP A 6 3.04 0.38 -46.52
CA ASP A 6 2.72 1.81 -46.57
C ASP A 6 3.64 2.58 -45.60
N GLY A 7 4.25 3.66 -46.11
CA GLY A 7 4.95 4.70 -45.33
C GLY A 7 3.95 5.65 -44.65
N VAL A 8 4.26 6.85 -44.14
CA VAL A 8 5.22 7.90 -44.51
C VAL A 8 5.18 8.99 -43.39
N PHE A 9 6.35 9.57 -43.06
CA PHE A 9 6.71 10.92 -42.55
C PHE A 9 5.86 11.77 -41.57
N LEU A 10 6.58 12.51 -40.70
CA LEU A 10 6.78 13.99 -40.60
C LEU A 10 7.31 14.31 -39.16
N GLY A 11 8.25 15.21 -38.82
CA GLY A 11 9.01 16.28 -39.46
C GLY A 11 9.51 17.28 -38.37
N GLY A 12 10.48 18.17 -38.70
CA GLY A 12 10.98 19.29 -37.86
C GLY A 12 12.39 19.07 -37.30
N CYS A 13 13.52 19.50 -37.89
CA CYS A 13 13.96 20.81 -38.41
C CYS A 13 14.07 21.91 -37.34
N GLU A 14 15.30 22.29 -36.97
CA GLU A 14 15.72 23.70 -36.97
C GLU A 14 17.25 23.85 -36.97
N MET A 15 17.73 24.79 -37.80
CA MET A 15 19.11 25.22 -37.96
C MET A 15 19.11 26.75 -38.10
N VAL A 16 19.89 27.45 -37.24
CA VAL A 16 20.71 28.67 -37.53
C VAL A 16 19.89 30.00 -37.55
N PRO A 17 20.38 31.20 -37.11
CA PRO A 17 21.60 31.85 -37.63
C PRO A 17 22.34 32.87 -36.69
N PRO A 18 23.16 33.84 -37.17
CA PRO A 18 24.60 33.71 -37.45
C PRO A 18 25.50 34.81 -36.81
N ASN A 19 26.82 34.67 -36.94
CA ASN A 19 27.88 35.70 -36.85
C ASN A 19 27.96 36.63 -35.60
N GLY A 20 28.93 36.32 -34.72
CA GLY A 20 29.52 37.25 -33.75
C GLY A 20 30.79 36.66 -33.15
N VAL A 21 31.92 37.37 -33.28
CA VAL A 21 33.29 37.01 -32.87
C VAL A 21 33.40 36.90 -31.32
N PRO A 22 34.31 36.08 -30.73
CA PRO A 22 34.09 35.42 -29.43
C PRO A 22 34.64 36.20 -28.24
N MET A 23 34.07 35.97 -27.05
CA MET A 23 34.67 36.35 -25.77
C MET A 23 34.37 35.31 -24.67
N LEU A 24 35.43 34.62 -24.26
CA LEU A 24 35.79 34.13 -22.93
C LEU A 24 34.70 33.62 -21.97
N GLY A 25 34.81 32.32 -21.69
CA GLY A 25 34.73 31.82 -20.31
C GLY A 25 33.43 31.13 -19.91
N VAL A 26 33.16 29.95 -20.47
CA VAL A 26 32.29 28.97 -19.81
C VAL A 26 32.91 27.59 -20.01
N SER A 27 33.34 26.96 -18.93
CA SER A 27 33.74 25.55 -18.91
C SER A 27 32.50 24.69 -19.09
N SER A 28 32.08 24.50 -20.34
CA SER A 28 31.14 23.44 -20.70
C SER A 28 31.88 22.11 -20.56
N GLN A 29 31.64 21.36 -19.49
CA GLN A 29 31.91 19.93 -19.51
C GLN A 29 30.95 19.32 -20.51
N THR A 30 31.39 19.22 -21.75
CA THR A 30 30.67 18.54 -22.82
C THR A 30 30.66 17.05 -22.47
N GLU A 31 29.52 16.53 -22.05
CA GLU A 31 29.37 15.09 -21.82
C GLU A 31 29.33 14.40 -23.19
N ILE A 32 30.43 13.75 -23.56
CA ILE A 32 30.55 13.07 -24.85
C ILE A 32 29.94 11.68 -24.72
N LYS A 33 28.71 11.52 -25.18
CA LYS A 33 28.01 10.24 -25.18
C LYS A 33 28.22 9.52 -26.51
N VAL A 34 28.97 8.42 -26.48
CA VAL A 34 29.18 7.54 -27.63
C VAL A 34 28.39 6.25 -27.40
N GLU A 35 27.39 6.01 -28.23
CA GLU A 35 26.57 4.80 -28.18
C GLU A 35 27.14 3.75 -29.15
N MET A 36 27.30 2.53 -28.68
CA MET A 36 27.81 1.42 -29.48
C MET A 36 26.98 0.16 -29.21
N ARG A 37 26.63 -0.57 -30.26
CA ARG A 37 25.94 -1.86 -30.17
C ARG A 37 26.89 -2.98 -30.52
N ILE A 38 26.98 -3.99 -29.65
CA ILE A 38 27.80 -5.18 -29.87
C ILE A 38 26.84 -6.38 -29.92
N HIS A 39 26.93 -7.15 -31.00
CA HIS A 39 26.21 -8.42 -31.10
C HIS A 39 27.10 -9.55 -30.57
N PRO A 40 26.70 -10.28 -29.52
CA PRO A 40 27.47 -11.41 -29.05
C PRO A 40 27.38 -12.56 -30.05
N ASN A 41 28.50 -12.95 -30.65
CA ASN A 41 28.61 -14.24 -31.35
C ASN A 41 29.25 -15.26 -30.39
N PRO A 42 28.62 -16.42 -30.09
CA PRO A 42 29.05 -17.29 -28.99
C PRO A 42 30.38 -18.03 -29.19
N SER A 43 30.95 -18.04 -30.40
CA SER A 43 32.05 -18.95 -30.75
C SER A 43 33.43 -18.30 -30.87
N HIS A 44 33.55 -16.98 -30.76
CA HIS A 44 34.85 -16.29 -30.71
C HIS A 44 34.73 -15.02 -29.85
N SER A 45 35.32 -15.02 -28.66
CA SER A 45 35.54 -13.80 -27.86
C SER A 45 36.74 -13.01 -28.42
N ASP A 46 36.75 -12.73 -29.71
CA ASP A 46 37.78 -11.93 -30.35
C ASP A 46 37.24 -10.52 -30.58
N TYR A 47 37.81 -9.58 -29.83
CA TYR A 47 37.46 -8.17 -29.70
C TYR A 47 37.08 -7.49 -31.03
N VAL A 48 35.80 -7.15 -31.19
CA VAL A 48 35.36 -6.19 -32.21
C VAL A 48 35.62 -4.79 -31.66
N SER A 49 36.47 -4.03 -32.37
CA SER A 49 36.97 -2.71 -31.98
C SER A 49 35.90 -1.80 -31.34
N TYR A 50 36.15 -1.34 -30.12
CA TYR A 50 35.21 -0.46 -29.39
C TYR A 50 35.19 0.96 -29.98
N ILE A 51 36.24 1.75 -29.69
CA ILE A 51 36.45 3.09 -30.23
C ILE A 51 37.93 3.24 -30.60
N LYS A 52 38.22 3.85 -31.76
CA LYS A 52 39.62 4.07 -32.17
C LYS A 52 40.28 5.08 -31.24
N ARG A 53 41.54 4.80 -30.86
CA ARG A 53 42.35 5.68 -30.00
C ARG A 53 42.38 7.11 -30.54
N ASP A 54 42.53 7.28 -31.85
CA ASP A 54 42.63 8.59 -32.50
C ASP A 54 41.31 9.38 -32.50
N VAL A 55 40.18 8.72 -32.22
CA VAL A 55 38.88 9.38 -32.06
C VAL A 55 38.65 9.78 -30.61
N LEU A 56 39.03 8.92 -29.66
CA LEU A 56 38.83 9.14 -28.23
C LEU A 56 39.83 10.15 -27.64
N PHE A 57 41.12 10.02 -27.96
CA PHE A 57 42.20 10.78 -27.31
C PHE A 57 42.17 12.29 -27.56
N PRO A 58 41.74 12.82 -28.72
CA PRO A 58 41.57 14.25 -28.90
C PRO A 58 40.45 14.85 -28.03
N GLN A 59 39.58 14.01 -27.48
CA GLN A 59 38.35 14.40 -26.79
C GLN A 59 38.42 14.22 -25.26
N ILE A 60 39.54 13.72 -24.73
CA ILE A 60 39.74 13.47 -23.30
C ILE A 60 41.03 14.12 -22.79
N MET A 61 40.98 14.65 -21.57
CA MET A 61 42.14 15.19 -20.85
C MET A 61 42.62 14.20 -19.77
N PRO A 62 43.87 14.32 -19.27
CA PRO A 62 44.44 13.38 -18.30
C PRO A 62 43.68 13.22 -16.97
N ARG A 63 42.68 14.07 -16.69
CA ARG A 63 41.86 14.04 -15.47
C ARG A 63 40.39 13.72 -15.73
N ASP A 64 40.02 13.40 -16.96
CA ASP A 64 38.64 13.10 -17.32
C ASP A 64 38.26 11.67 -16.92
N MET A 65 36.98 11.48 -16.59
CA MET A 65 36.43 10.19 -16.18
C MET A 65 35.67 9.57 -17.36
N ILE A 66 36.04 8.36 -17.75
CA ILE A 66 35.36 7.61 -18.81
C ILE A 66 34.40 6.61 -18.16
N ILE A 67 33.10 6.75 -18.44
CA ILE A 67 32.06 5.83 -17.96
C ILE A 67 31.68 4.90 -19.11
N VAL A 68 31.84 3.58 -18.90
CA VAL A 68 31.44 2.55 -19.87
C VAL A 68 30.21 1.84 -19.34
N ASN A 69 29.09 1.99 -20.05
CA ASN A 69 27.86 1.27 -19.75
C ASN A 69 27.78 0.00 -20.61
N VAL A 70 27.58 -1.15 -19.98
CA VAL A 70 27.46 -2.44 -20.65
C VAL A 70 26.09 -3.02 -20.36
N GLU A 71 25.34 -3.35 -21.41
CA GLU A 71 24.07 -4.05 -21.34
C GLU A 71 24.27 -5.47 -21.88
N ILE A 72 23.86 -6.48 -21.11
CA ILE A 72 24.07 -7.90 -21.44
C ILE A 72 22.71 -8.59 -21.45
N ASP A 73 22.31 -9.05 -22.63
CA ASP A 73 21.14 -9.91 -22.80
C ASP A 73 21.56 -11.37 -22.80
N VAL A 74 21.10 -12.13 -21.79
CA VAL A 74 21.37 -13.56 -21.67
C VAL A 74 20.19 -14.34 -22.21
N ALA A 75 20.36 -14.97 -23.37
CA ALA A 75 19.38 -15.92 -23.90
C ALA A 75 19.64 -17.31 -23.30
N VAL A 76 18.62 -17.88 -22.64
CA VAL A 76 18.65 -19.28 -22.17
C VAL A 76 17.75 -20.09 -23.10
N GLU A 77 18.34 -21.04 -23.82
CA GLU A 77 17.56 -22.01 -24.59
C GLU A 77 16.77 -22.90 -23.64
N THR A 78 15.45 -22.78 -23.66
CA THR A 78 14.53 -23.64 -22.92
C THR A 78 13.86 -24.61 -23.90
N ILE A 79 13.98 -25.90 -23.64
CA ILE A 79 13.27 -26.94 -24.39
C ILE A 79 11.83 -26.99 -23.84
N THR A 80 10.86 -26.56 -24.64
CA THR A 80 9.43 -26.74 -24.34
C THR A 80 8.94 -28.05 -24.93
N THR A 81 8.75 -29.07 -24.08
CA THR A 81 8.09 -30.32 -24.46
C THR A 81 6.57 -30.12 -24.38
N THR A 82 5.87 -29.98 -25.51
CA THR A 82 4.40 -29.90 -25.54
C THR A 82 3.80 -31.30 -25.46
N ASN A 83 3.69 -31.84 -24.24
CA ASN A 83 2.69 -32.84 -23.95
C ASN A 83 1.40 -32.08 -23.63
N GLU A 84 0.42 -32.03 -24.53
CA GLU A 84 -0.93 -31.57 -24.15
C GLU A 84 -1.57 -32.65 -23.28
N PRO A 85 -1.68 -32.46 -21.95
CA PRO A 85 -2.50 -33.34 -21.15
C PRO A 85 -3.96 -33.10 -21.56
N ILE A 86 -4.81 -34.12 -21.47
CA ILE A 86 -6.27 -33.88 -21.45
C ILE A 86 -6.52 -32.98 -20.23
N ALA A 87 -6.66 -31.68 -20.45
CA ALA A 87 -6.89 -30.71 -19.40
C ALA A 87 -8.33 -30.88 -18.92
N PHE A 88 -8.51 -31.59 -17.80
CA PHE A 88 -9.72 -31.42 -17.02
C PHE A 88 -9.68 -29.99 -16.47
N GLU A 89 -10.67 -29.17 -16.83
CA GLU A 89 -10.88 -27.87 -16.20
C GLU A 89 -10.81 -28.07 -14.68
N PRO A 90 -9.98 -27.32 -13.95
CA PRO A 90 -9.86 -27.49 -12.52
C PRO A 90 -11.24 -27.20 -11.91
N VAL A 91 -11.89 -28.25 -11.41
CA VAL A 91 -13.14 -28.10 -10.66
C VAL A 91 -12.82 -27.29 -9.42
N ASN A 92 -13.23 -26.03 -9.40
CA ASN A 92 -13.07 -25.18 -8.23
C ASN A 92 -14.17 -25.52 -7.22
N THR A 93 -13.92 -26.58 -6.45
CA THR A 93 -14.83 -27.12 -5.44
C THR A 93 -15.20 -26.10 -4.37
N GLU A 94 -14.29 -25.18 -4.02
CA GLU A 94 -14.54 -24.10 -3.06
C GLU A 94 -15.57 -23.08 -3.58
N ARG A 95 -15.45 -22.67 -4.85
CA ARG A 95 -16.46 -21.81 -5.49
C ARG A 95 -17.81 -22.49 -5.57
N GLN A 96 -17.83 -23.79 -5.93
CA GLN A 96 -19.07 -24.54 -5.98
C GLN A 96 -19.75 -24.59 -4.60
N LEU A 97 -18.98 -24.86 -3.53
CA LEU A 97 -19.47 -24.84 -2.17
C LEU A 97 -20.07 -23.47 -1.78
N SER A 98 -19.37 -22.39 -2.08
CA SER A 98 -19.84 -21.02 -1.85
C SER A 98 -21.17 -20.74 -2.57
N GLU A 99 -21.29 -21.12 -3.84
CA GLU A 99 -22.52 -20.95 -4.62
C GLU A 99 -23.67 -21.84 -4.12
N ASP A 100 -23.38 -23.03 -3.57
CA ASP A 100 -24.39 -23.89 -2.97
C ASP A 100 -24.93 -23.31 -1.65
N TYR A 101 -24.07 -22.75 -0.79
CA TYR A 101 -24.51 -22.03 0.42
C TYR A 101 -25.25 -20.74 0.09
N LYS A 102 -24.82 -20.00 -0.94
CA LYS A 102 -25.55 -18.84 -1.45
C LYS A 102 -26.96 -19.23 -1.89
N ARG A 103 -27.09 -20.33 -2.63
CA ARG A 103 -28.39 -20.85 -3.07
C ARG A 103 -29.27 -21.24 -1.87
N LEU A 104 -28.68 -21.87 -0.85
CA LEU A 104 -29.36 -22.21 0.39
C LEU A 104 -29.96 -20.97 1.08
N PHE A 105 -29.21 -19.86 1.11
CA PHE A 105 -29.69 -18.58 1.65
C PHE A 105 -30.81 -17.98 0.79
N LEU A 106 -30.60 -17.84 -0.52
CA LEU A 106 -31.55 -17.19 -1.42
C LEU A 106 -32.88 -17.95 -1.58
N GLN A 107 -32.88 -19.27 -1.42
CA GLN A 107 -34.07 -20.09 -1.51
C GLN A 107 -34.79 -20.26 -0.15
N GLU A 108 -34.18 -19.78 0.94
CA GLU A 108 -34.72 -19.86 2.31
C GLU A 108 -35.12 -21.29 2.73
N LEU A 109 -34.41 -22.29 2.22
CA LEU A 109 -34.73 -23.70 2.48
C LEU A 109 -34.21 -24.13 3.85
N LEU A 110 -35.08 -24.70 4.69
CA LEU A 110 -34.69 -25.25 6.00
C LEU A 110 -34.14 -24.21 7.00
N CYS A 111 -34.54 -22.95 6.85
CA CYS A 111 -34.20 -21.90 7.82
C CYS A 111 -34.79 -22.21 9.19
N ASP A 112 -33.98 -22.04 10.23
CA ASP A 112 -34.31 -22.29 11.64
C ASP A 112 -34.09 -21.06 12.53
N PHE A 113 -33.82 -19.91 11.90
CA PHE A 113 -33.59 -18.64 12.58
C PHE A 113 -34.08 -17.45 11.74
N VAL A 114 -34.57 -16.41 12.42
CA VAL A 114 -35.02 -15.16 11.78
C VAL A 114 -34.28 -13.97 12.37
N ILE A 115 -33.75 -13.10 11.51
CA ILE A 115 -33.20 -11.81 11.91
C ILE A 115 -34.19 -10.73 11.46
N ASN A 116 -34.82 -10.05 12.41
CA ASN A 116 -35.75 -8.95 12.16
C ASN A 116 -35.02 -7.61 12.27
N VAL A 117 -35.00 -6.85 11.18
CA VAL A 117 -34.39 -5.51 11.10
C VAL A 117 -35.46 -4.50 10.74
N GLY A 118 -35.90 -3.70 11.73
CA GLY A 118 -36.92 -2.68 11.52
C GLY A 118 -38.24 -3.22 10.95
N GLY A 119 -38.65 -4.43 11.32
CA GLY A 119 -39.88 -5.08 10.85
C GLY A 119 -39.74 -5.88 9.55
N ARG A 120 -38.56 -5.88 8.91
CA ARG A 120 -38.24 -6.74 7.77
C ARG A 120 -37.46 -7.97 8.25
N GLU A 121 -37.79 -9.14 7.72
CA GLU A 121 -37.24 -10.41 8.17
C GLU A 121 -36.19 -10.95 7.19
N ILE A 122 -35.15 -11.57 7.74
CA ILE A 122 -34.12 -12.31 7.02
C ILE A 122 -34.09 -13.73 7.59
N ASN A 123 -34.51 -14.69 6.77
CA ASN A 123 -34.48 -16.11 7.12
C ASN A 123 -33.05 -16.65 6.99
N ALA A 124 -32.57 -17.35 8.02
CA ALA A 124 -31.20 -17.82 8.11
C ALA A 124 -31.09 -19.16 8.85
N HIS A 125 -29.86 -19.64 8.94
CA HIS A 125 -29.53 -20.95 9.51
C HIS A 125 -28.57 -20.77 10.69
N LYS A 126 -28.99 -21.21 11.88
CA LYS A 126 -28.18 -21.13 13.10
C LYS A 126 -26.80 -21.74 12.90
N ALA A 127 -26.74 -22.91 12.27
CA ALA A 127 -25.48 -23.62 12.03
C ALA A 127 -24.48 -22.81 11.19
N VAL A 128 -24.94 -22.15 10.12
CA VAL A 128 -24.08 -21.37 9.23
C VAL A 128 -23.62 -20.08 9.91
N LEU A 129 -24.54 -19.37 10.57
CA LEU A 129 -24.23 -18.15 11.32
C LEU A 129 -23.20 -18.42 12.42
N SER A 130 -23.42 -19.46 13.23
CA SER A 130 -22.51 -19.87 14.31
C SER A 130 -21.14 -20.32 13.78
N ALA A 131 -21.09 -21.02 12.64
CA ALA A 131 -19.82 -21.47 12.08
C ALA A 131 -18.94 -20.30 11.59
N ARG A 132 -19.55 -19.19 11.15
CA ARG A 132 -18.84 -18.08 10.49
C ARG A 132 -18.65 -16.85 11.37
N SER A 133 -19.40 -16.73 12.47
CA SER A 133 -19.28 -15.61 13.42
C SER A 133 -19.19 -16.13 14.85
N PRO A 134 -18.11 -15.81 15.57
CA PRO A 134 -17.99 -16.11 17.00
C PRO A 134 -19.12 -15.49 17.85
N VAL A 135 -19.64 -14.33 17.42
CA VAL A 135 -20.72 -13.61 18.13
C VAL A 135 -22.04 -14.35 17.96
N PHE A 136 -22.40 -14.75 16.73
CA PHE A 136 -23.57 -15.60 16.51
C PHE A 136 -23.43 -16.94 17.22
N ASN A 137 -22.23 -17.55 17.21
CA ASN A 137 -21.97 -18.79 17.91
C ASN A 137 -22.27 -18.67 19.40
N ALA A 138 -21.71 -17.67 20.08
CA ALA A 138 -21.98 -17.44 21.50
C ALA A 138 -23.46 -17.19 21.74
N MET A 139 -24.09 -16.29 20.97
CA MET A 139 -25.50 -15.95 21.12
C MET A 139 -26.44 -17.16 20.96
N LEU A 140 -26.16 -18.05 20.01
CA LEU A 140 -27.05 -19.17 19.68
C LEU A 140 -26.79 -20.44 20.49
N THR A 141 -25.56 -20.66 20.95
CA THR A 141 -25.18 -21.87 21.72
C THR A 141 -25.41 -21.74 23.22
N HIS A 142 -25.47 -20.52 23.75
CA HIS A 142 -25.81 -20.31 25.15
C HIS A 142 -27.33 -20.45 25.37
N CYS A 143 -27.73 -21.41 26.21
CA CYS A 143 -29.13 -21.80 26.42
C CYS A 143 -29.98 -20.75 27.16
N ASP A 144 -29.37 -19.66 27.64
CA ASP A 144 -30.04 -18.62 28.43
C ASP A 144 -30.37 -17.34 27.65
N THR A 145 -30.05 -17.28 26.35
CA THR A 145 -30.42 -16.12 25.51
C THR A 145 -31.86 -16.28 24.99
N ASP A 146 -32.57 -15.16 24.92
CA ASP A 146 -33.94 -15.14 24.38
C ASP A 146 -33.93 -15.47 22.88
N GLU A 147 -32.87 -15.11 22.16
CA GLU A 147 -32.66 -15.41 20.75
C GLU A 147 -32.51 -16.92 20.49
N SER A 148 -31.83 -17.65 21.38
CA SER A 148 -31.71 -19.11 21.27
C SER A 148 -33.06 -19.80 21.45
N LYS A 149 -33.88 -19.30 22.38
CA LYS A 149 -35.21 -19.85 22.73
C LYS A 149 -36.30 -19.48 21.72
N MET A 150 -36.33 -18.23 21.28
CA MET A 150 -37.35 -17.71 20.36
C MET A 150 -37.00 -17.97 18.89
N SER A 151 -35.75 -18.30 18.57
CA SER A 151 -35.24 -18.42 17.20
C SER A 151 -35.42 -17.14 16.37
N VAL A 152 -35.52 -15.99 17.02
CA VAL A 152 -35.65 -14.67 16.40
C VAL A 152 -34.70 -13.70 17.10
N MET A 153 -33.97 -12.90 16.31
CA MET A 153 -33.14 -11.79 16.78
C MET A 153 -33.67 -10.48 16.21
N TYR A 154 -33.71 -9.43 17.05
CA TYR A 154 -34.10 -8.09 16.62
C TYR A 154 -32.88 -7.18 16.54
N ILE A 155 -32.73 -6.48 15.42
CA ILE A 155 -31.69 -5.47 15.19
C ILE A 155 -32.37 -4.14 14.89
N THR A 156 -32.06 -3.13 15.70
CA THR A 156 -32.68 -1.80 15.60
C THR A 156 -31.66 -0.68 15.34
N ASP A 157 -30.36 -0.99 15.41
CA ASP A 157 -29.27 -0.02 15.34
C ASP A 157 -28.58 0.00 13.96
N MET A 158 -29.05 -0.77 12.98
CA MET A 158 -28.48 -0.85 11.64
C MET A 158 -29.55 -0.99 10.56
N ASP A 159 -29.23 -0.50 9.37
CA ASP A 159 -30.12 -0.61 8.21
C ASP A 159 -30.23 -2.06 7.73
N TYR A 160 -31.42 -2.43 7.26
CA TYR A 160 -31.69 -3.77 6.72
C TYR A 160 -30.68 -4.15 5.64
N ASP A 161 -30.38 -3.23 4.71
CA ASP A 161 -29.52 -3.52 3.57
C ASP A 161 -28.10 -3.88 4.01
N VAL A 162 -27.59 -3.27 5.08
CA VAL A 162 -26.26 -3.56 5.66
C VAL A 162 -26.25 -4.94 6.30
N ILE A 163 -27.28 -5.26 7.11
CA ILE A 163 -27.39 -6.58 7.75
C ILE A 163 -27.58 -7.68 6.71
N TYR A 164 -28.42 -7.44 5.70
CA TYR A 164 -28.64 -8.39 4.62
C TYR A 164 -27.34 -8.68 3.87
N GLU A 165 -26.56 -7.65 3.54
CA GLU A 165 -25.27 -7.80 2.88
C GLU A 165 -24.26 -8.58 3.75
N MET A 166 -24.23 -8.30 5.06
CA MET A 166 -23.41 -9.03 6.02
C MET A 166 -23.80 -10.51 6.11
N VAL A 167 -25.11 -10.82 6.19
CA VAL A 167 -25.60 -12.20 6.23
C VAL A 167 -25.32 -12.89 4.91
N TYR A 168 -25.54 -12.23 3.77
CA TYR A 168 -25.18 -12.76 2.46
C TYR A 168 -23.68 -13.12 2.39
N TYR A 169 -22.81 -12.23 2.86
CA TYR A 169 -21.36 -12.50 2.96
C TYR A 169 -21.04 -13.72 3.83
N ILE A 170 -21.77 -13.93 4.94
CA ILE A 170 -21.57 -15.11 5.79
C ILE A 170 -21.75 -16.42 5.01
N TYR A 171 -22.72 -16.47 4.08
CA TYR A 171 -23.00 -17.67 3.28
C TYR A 171 -21.98 -17.92 2.17
N CYS A 172 -21.56 -16.89 1.43
CA CYS A 172 -20.78 -17.09 0.20
C CYS A 172 -19.38 -16.46 0.20
N GLY A 173 -19.04 -15.65 1.21
CA GLY A 173 -17.73 -15.03 1.34
C GLY A 173 -17.46 -13.85 0.39
N HIS A 174 -18.50 -13.34 -0.28
CA HIS A 174 -18.40 -12.13 -1.11
C HIS A 174 -19.67 -11.27 -0.98
N CYS A 175 -19.55 -9.99 -1.29
CA CYS A 175 -20.71 -9.08 -1.33
C CYS A 175 -21.44 -9.24 -2.69
N GLN A 176 -22.76 -9.11 -2.67
CA GLN A 176 -23.64 -9.03 -3.84
C GLN A 176 -23.67 -7.62 -4.41
N LYS A 177 -23.81 -6.61 -3.55
CA LYS A 177 -23.93 -5.21 -3.96
C LYS A 177 -22.57 -4.53 -3.98
N ASP A 178 -22.49 -3.44 -4.74
CA ASP A 178 -21.41 -2.48 -4.56
C ASP A 178 -21.50 -1.91 -3.15
N ILE A 179 -20.43 -2.08 -2.38
CA ILE A 179 -20.36 -1.63 -1.00
C ILE A 179 -20.16 -0.11 -0.88
N THR A 180 -19.99 0.62 -1.99
CA THR A 180 -19.68 2.05 -2.02
C THR A 180 -20.48 2.89 -1.01
N ASP A 181 -21.81 2.77 -1.03
CA ASP A 181 -22.69 3.59 -0.18
C ASP A 181 -22.82 3.07 1.26
N MET A 182 -22.40 1.83 1.52
CA MET A 182 -22.58 1.16 2.81
C MET A 182 -21.28 0.69 3.46
N ALA A 183 -20.12 0.92 2.87
CA ALA A 183 -18.84 0.35 3.29
C ALA A 183 -18.51 0.69 4.75
N THR A 184 -18.83 1.91 5.18
CA THR A 184 -18.70 2.33 6.58
C THR A 184 -19.61 1.54 7.51
N ALA A 185 -20.91 1.48 7.21
CA ALA A 185 -21.87 0.77 8.05
C ALA A 185 -21.61 -0.74 8.07
N LEU A 186 -21.18 -1.30 6.93
CA LEU A 186 -20.81 -2.70 6.79
C LEU A 186 -19.52 -3.03 7.55
N LEU A 187 -18.55 -2.12 7.61
CA LEU A 187 -17.36 -2.26 8.46
C LEU A 187 -17.76 -2.33 9.95
N ILE A 188 -18.69 -1.46 10.38
CA ILE A 188 -19.21 -1.44 11.75
C ILE A 188 -19.93 -2.75 12.08
N ALA A 189 -20.78 -3.24 11.18
CA ALA A 189 -21.46 -4.52 11.33
C ALA A 189 -20.45 -5.68 11.40
N ALA A 190 -19.47 -5.70 10.49
CA ALA A 190 -18.43 -6.73 10.46
C ALA A 190 -17.60 -6.76 11.75
N ASP A 191 -17.27 -5.61 12.34
CA ASP A 191 -16.60 -5.55 13.64
C ASP A 191 -17.49 -6.07 14.77
N LYS A 192 -18.76 -5.62 14.82
CA LYS A 192 -19.77 -6.04 15.82
C LYS A 192 -19.98 -7.55 15.85
N TYR A 193 -20.02 -8.19 14.68
CA TYR A 193 -20.21 -9.64 14.53
C TYR A 193 -18.90 -10.41 14.34
N ARG A 194 -17.75 -9.76 14.50
CA ARG A 194 -16.40 -10.37 14.43
C ARG A 194 -16.13 -11.13 13.12
N LEU A 195 -16.48 -10.49 12.00
CA LEU A 195 -16.23 -10.95 10.64
C LEU A 195 -14.98 -10.26 10.07
N ASP A 196 -13.80 -10.71 10.50
CA ASP A 196 -12.52 -10.04 10.22
C ASP A 196 -12.20 -9.93 8.70
N GLU A 197 -12.59 -10.91 7.89
CA GLU A 197 -12.38 -10.88 6.44
C GLU A 197 -13.25 -9.81 5.75
N LEU A 198 -14.53 -9.72 6.12
CA LEU A 198 -15.45 -8.69 5.62
C LEU A 198 -15.00 -7.29 6.07
N LYS A 199 -14.57 -7.17 7.32
CA LYS A 199 -14.03 -5.93 7.87
C LYS A 199 -12.78 -5.49 7.10
N ASN A 200 -11.85 -6.40 6.82
CA ASN A 200 -10.66 -6.10 5.99
C ASN A 200 -11.04 -5.69 4.56
N HIS A 201 -12.07 -6.30 3.98
CA HIS A 201 -12.57 -5.95 2.66
C HIS A 201 -13.12 -4.52 2.62
N CYS A 202 -13.97 -4.17 3.60
CA CYS A 202 -14.49 -2.81 3.74
C CYS A 202 -13.38 -1.80 4.05
N GLU A 203 -12.44 -2.15 4.92
CA GLU A 203 -11.28 -1.32 5.25
C GLU A 203 -10.45 -1.00 4.01
N LYS A 204 -10.19 -2.00 3.15
CA LYS A 204 -9.46 -1.80 1.89
C LYS A 204 -10.17 -0.79 0.99
N TYR A 205 -11.46 -0.96 0.78
CA TYR A 205 -12.27 -0.07 -0.04
C TYR A 205 -12.23 1.39 0.48
N LEU A 206 -12.39 1.58 1.79
CA LEU A 206 -12.38 2.90 2.42
C LEU A 206 -10.99 3.57 2.36
N VAL A 207 -9.91 2.79 2.45
CA VAL A 207 -8.53 3.26 2.30
C VAL A 207 -8.27 3.78 0.88
N GLU A 208 -8.81 3.10 -0.14
CA GLU A 208 -8.66 3.46 -1.54
C GLU A 208 -9.49 4.70 -1.92
N ASN A 209 -10.65 4.89 -1.28
CA ASN A 209 -11.61 5.98 -1.58
C ASN A 209 -11.58 7.15 -0.57
N ILE A 210 -10.44 7.35 0.10
CA ILE A 210 -10.28 8.44 1.06
C ILE A 210 -10.16 9.81 0.36
N ASN A 211 -10.91 10.80 0.84
CA ASN A 211 -10.97 12.15 0.29
C ASN A 211 -11.10 13.21 1.41
N LEU A 212 -11.14 14.50 1.03
CA LEU A 212 -11.17 15.61 1.99
C LEU A 212 -12.47 15.68 2.81
N GLU A 213 -13.57 15.18 2.28
CA GLU A 213 -14.89 15.23 2.92
C GLU A 213 -15.05 14.10 3.94
N ASN A 214 -14.49 12.93 3.66
CA ASN A 214 -14.65 11.73 4.49
C ASN A 214 -13.46 11.41 5.42
N VAL A 215 -12.28 12.02 5.23
CA VAL A 215 -11.07 11.66 6.00
C VAL A 215 -11.26 11.75 7.51
N CYS A 216 -11.97 12.77 7.99
CA CYS A 216 -12.20 12.98 9.42
C CYS A 216 -13.12 11.91 10.03
N SER A 217 -14.23 11.60 9.36
CA SER A 217 -15.14 10.54 9.81
C SER A 217 -14.45 9.18 9.76
N LEU A 218 -13.71 8.89 8.68
CA LEU A 218 -12.95 7.64 8.54
C LEU A 218 -11.83 7.49 9.58
N LEU A 219 -11.23 8.58 10.04
CA LEU A 219 -10.27 8.52 11.15
C LEU A 219 -10.95 8.05 12.44
N ILE A 220 -12.11 8.64 12.77
CA ILE A 220 -12.90 8.27 13.96
C ILE A 220 -13.32 6.80 13.87
N ILE A 221 -13.88 6.39 12.73
CA ILE A 221 -14.29 4.99 12.48
C ILE A 221 -13.09 4.05 12.61
N GLY A 222 -11.94 4.42 12.04
CA GLY A 222 -10.71 3.65 12.10
C GLY A 222 -10.21 3.39 13.52
N ASP A 223 -10.40 4.37 14.41
CA ASP A 223 -10.04 4.28 15.82
C ASP A 223 -11.07 3.47 16.62
N MET A 224 -12.36 3.76 16.46
CA MET A 224 -13.43 3.13 17.23
C MET A 224 -13.61 1.64 16.92
N TYR A 225 -13.56 1.26 15.65
CA TYR A 225 -13.87 -0.11 15.20
C TYR A 225 -12.60 -0.91 14.88
N THR A 226 -11.49 -0.58 15.53
CA THR A 226 -10.21 -1.32 15.43
C THR A 226 -9.83 -1.60 13.96
N ALA A 227 -9.84 -0.58 13.10
CA ALA A 227 -9.44 -0.67 11.69
C ALA A 227 -8.12 0.11 11.50
N PRO A 228 -6.97 -0.52 11.85
CA PRO A 228 -5.70 0.18 12.00
C PRO A 228 -5.11 0.66 10.66
N LYS A 229 -5.40 0.00 9.54
CA LYS A 229 -4.90 0.43 8.22
C LYS A 229 -5.69 1.65 7.75
N LEU A 230 -7.00 1.68 7.96
CA LEU A 230 -7.85 2.85 7.70
C LEU A 230 -7.39 4.04 8.54
N ARG A 231 -7.25 3.84 9.86
CA ARG A 231 -6.75 4.88 10.78
C ARG A 231 -5.42 5.44 10.32
N ARG A 232 -4.44 4.58 10.02
CA ARG A 232 -3.11 4.99 9.56
C ARG A 232 -3.18 5.78 8.26
N ARG A 233 -3.96 5.31 7.29
CA ARG A 233 -4.14 5.98 6.00
C ARG A 233 -4.78 7.35 6.15
N ALA A 234 -5.78 7.46 7.04
CA ALA A 234 -6.45 8.72 7.35
C ALA A 234 -5.47 9.72 7.97
N VAL A 235 -4.70 9.31 8.99
CA VAL A 235 -3.66 10.18 9.57
C VAL A 235 -2.66 10.64 8.50
N GLN A 236 -2.15 9.73 7.66
CA GLN A 236 -1.24 10.10 6.57
C GLN A 236 -1.85 11.11 5.59
N PHE A 237 -3.14 10.97 5.27
CA PHE A 237 -3.85 11.91 4.40
C PHE A 237 -3.94 13.31 5.03
N ILE A 238 -4.23 13.38 6.33
CA ILE A 238 -4.30 14.63 7.09
C ILE A 238 -2.92 15.30 7.14
N LEU A 239 -1.87 14.54 7.47
CA LEU A 239 -0.51 15.04 7.56
C LEU A 239 0.05 15.55 6.23
N ALA A 240 -0.38 14.96 5.10
CA ALA A 240 0.01 15.43 3.78
C ALA A 240 -0.63 16.78 3.40
N ARG A 241 -1.80 17.12 3.96
CA ARG A 241 -2.59 18.31 3.59
C ARG A 241 -3.27 18.98 4.81
N PRO A 242 -2.51 19.34 5.86
CA PRO A 242 -3.11 19.75 7.14
C PRO A 242 -3.99 20.99 6.98
N LYS A 243 -3.53 21.99 6.21
CA LYS A 243 -4.28 23.25 5.97
C LYS A 243 -5.67 23.03 5.35
N ASN A 244 -5.81 21.99 4.52
CA ASN A 244 -7.06 21.72 3.83
C ASN A 244 -8.05 20.97 4.74
N VAL A 245 -7.55 20.22 5.72
CA VAL A 245 -8.37 19.43 6.65
C VAL A 245 -8.75 20.27 7.87
N THR A 246 -7.86 21.09 8.42
CA THR A 246 -8.12 21.84 9.66
C THR A 246 -9.25 22.86 9.56
N GLY A 247 -9.68 23.21 8.34
CA GLY A 247 -10.80 24.10 8.08
C GLY A 247 -12.14 23.39 7.80
N THR A 248 -12.20 22.06 7.83
CA THR A 248 -13.44 21.32 7.56
C THR A 248 -14.26 21.14 8.83
N ALA A 249 -15.59 21.01 8.68
CA ALA A 249 -16.49 20.72 9.80
C ALA A 249 -16.12 19.39 10.51
N GLY A 250 -15.71 18.37 9.74
CA GLY A 250 -15.29 17.09 10.31
C GLY A 250 -14.05 17.19 11.21
N TRP A 251 -13.17 18.17 10.99
CA TRP A 251 -12.06 18.42 11.91
C TRP A 251 -12.53 19.03 13.23
N GLU A 252 -13.54 19.90 13.19
CA GLU A 252 -14.17 20.46 14.39
C GLU A 252 -14.87 19.37 15.23
N ASP A 253 -15.47 18.37 14.56
CA ASP A 253 -16.06 17.22 15.25
C ASP A 253 -15.00 16.38 15.98
N ILE A 254 -13.82 16.17 15.37
CA ILE A 254 -12.69 15.50 16.03
C ILE A 254 -12.22 16.32 17.24
N LEU A 255 -12.11 17.65 17.11
CA LEU A 255 -11.71 18.54 18.20
C LEU A 255 -12.61 18.44 19.42
N LYS A 256 -13.92 18.30 19.21
CA LYS A 256 -14.92 18.22 20.29
C LYS A 256 -15.09 16.80 20.84
N GLY A 257 -15.12 15.80 19.96
CA GLY A 257 -15.49 14.43 20.32
C GLY A 257 -14.32 13.51 20.63
N HIS A 258 -13.14 13.74 20.04
CA HIS A 258 -12.03 12.78 20.04
C HIS A 258 -10.65 13.47 20.20
N PRO A 259 -10.40 14.18 21.31
CA PRO A 259 -9.15 14.93 21.50
C PRO A 259 -7.89 14.05 21.53
N ASN A 260 -8.04 12.77 21.91
CA ASN A 260 -6.98 11.76 21.87
C ASN A 260 -6.43 11.53 20.45
N LEU A 261 -7.28 11.63 19.42
CA LEU A 261 -6.83 11.49 18.03
C LEU A 261 -5.90 12.63 17.63
N ILE A 262 -6.15 13.84 18.15
CA ILE A 262 -5.35 15.01 17.84
C ILE A 262 -3.99 14.91 18.50
N THR A 263 -3.94 14.53 19.79
CA THR A 263 -2.67 14.30 20.48
C THR A 263 -1.83 13.24 19.77
N ASP A 264 -2.47 12.20 19.24
CA ASP A 264 -1.79 11.14 18.47
C ASP A 264 -1.24 11.65 17.14
N ILE A 265 -1.99 12.48 16.41
CA ILE A 265 -1.53 13.10 15.16
C ILE A 265 -0.32 14.00 15.43
N PHE A 266 -0.38 14.87 16.45
CA PHE A 266 0.74 15.74 16.80
C PHE A 266 1.98 14.94 17.22
N SER A 267 1.80 13.89 18.02
CA SER A 267 2.89 12.99 18.40
C SER A 267 3.57 12.32 17.20
N GLN A 268 2.83 12.08 16.11
CA GLN A 268 3.38 11.52 14.87
C GLN A 268 4.17 12.55 14.06
N ILE A 269 3.78 13.82 14.08
CA ILE A 269 4.52 14.92 13.45
C ILE A 269 5.91 15.06 14.09
N GLU A 270 5.96 15.06 15.43
CA GLU A 270 7.22 15.16 16.17
C GLU A 270 8.15 13.98 15.85
N LYS A 271 7.61 12.76 15.80
CA LYS A 271 8.38 11.57 15.41
C LYS A 271 8.95 11.68 14.00
N GLN A 272 8.17 12.14 13.02
CA GLN A 272 8.66 12.34 11.65
C GLN A 272 9.78 13.39 11.57
N SER A 273 9.69 14.45 12.38
CA SER A 273 10.74 15.49 12.46
C SER A 273 12.05 14.97 13.08
N SER A 274 11.96 14.05 14.05
CA SER A 274 13.15 13.44 14.69
C SER A 274 13.87 12.43 13.81
N THR A 275 13.16 11.74 12.93
CA THR A 275 13.75 10.78 11.97
C THR A 275 14.37 11.43 10.74
N GLY A 276 14.10 12.71 10.48
CA GLY A 276 14.72 13.47 9.39
C GLY A 276 16.01 14.22 9.77
N ALA A 277 16.43 14.18 11.04
CA ALA A 277 17.50 15.00 11.59
C ALA A 277 18.82 14.25 11.90
N SER A 278 19.05 13.07 11.34
CA SER A 278 20.31 12.33 11.50
C SER A 278 21.11 12.20 10.20
N SER A 279 21.47 13.33 9.56
CA SER A 279 22.61 13.38 8.64
C SER A 279 23.08 14.81 8.36
N SER A 280 23.66 15.49 9.35
CA SER A 280 24.76 16.46 9.12
C SER A 280 25.21 17.10 10.43
N ALA A 281 26.22 16.52 11.08
CA ALA A 281 27.08 17.23 12.01
C ALA A 281 28.48 16.62 11.93
N THR A 282 29.24 16.97 10.89
CA THR A 282 30.68 16.75 10.86
C THR A 282 31.33 17.88 11.64
N THR A 283 31.51 17.69 12.94
CA THR A 283 32.40 18.54 13.74
C THR A 283 33.83 18.06 13.51
N LEU A 284 34.63 18.88 12.83
CA LEU A 284 36.09 18.72 12.75
C LEU A 284 36.69 18.80 14.16
N PRO A 285 37.53 17.83 14.60
CA PRO A 285 38.31 18.01 15.82
C PRO A 285 39.56 18.84 15.52
N GLY A 286 39.64 20.00 16.17
CA GLY A 286 40.79 20.89 16.16
C GLY A 286 42.02 20.27 16.83
N ILE A 287 43.17 20.65 16.28
CA ILE A 287 44.52 20.32 16.74
C ILE A 287 44.75 20.92 18.15
N PRO A 288 45.24 20.16 19.15
CA PRO A 288 45.61 20.72 20.45
C PRO A 288 46.98 21.42 20.38
N ILE A 289 47.04 22.64 20.91
CA ILE A 289 48.28 23.40 21.13
C ILE A 289 48.86 22.97 22.48
N GLU A 290 50.04 22.35 22.48
CA GLU A 290 50.84 22.07 23.69
C GLU A 290 51.45 23.36 24.25
N ILE A 291 51.32 23.56 25.57
CA ILE A 291 52.13 24.51 26.35
C ILE A 291 52.93 23.68 27.38
N PRO A 292 54.27 23.82 27.47
CA PRO A 292 55.09 22.96 28.32
C PRO A 292 55.31 23.53 29.73
N GLY A 293 55.26 22.65 30.74
CA GLY A 293 56.05 22.81 31.97
C GLY A 293 55.29 22.67 33.28
N ILE A 294 55.57 21.57 34.00
CA ILE A 294 55.97 21.45 35.43
C ILE A 294 55.43 20.11 36.02
N PRO A 295 56.25 19.37 36.82
CA PRO A 295 56.16 17.92 36.90
C PRO A 295 55.45 17.39 38.17
N GLY A 296 54.82 16.22 38.00
CA GLY A 296 54.87 15.05 38.89
C GLY A 296 54.46 15.19 40.36
N GLY A 297 53.28 14.64 40.70
CA GLY A 297 52.91 14.23 42.06
C GLY A 297 51.99 12.99 42.00
N PRO A 298 52.09 12.04 42.96
CA PRO A 298 51.58 10.68 42.79
C PRO A 298 50.06 10.58 43.00
N VAL A 299 49.48 9.63 42.25
CA VAL A 299 48.08 9.20 42.28
C VAL A 299 47.77 8.48 43.60
N VAL A 300 46.74 8.93 44.31
CA VAL A 300 46.15 8.24 45.47
C VAL A 300 44.71 7.86 45.10
N PRO A 301 44.28 6.59 45.21
CA PRO A 301 42.90 6.19 45.00
C PRO A 301 42.05 6.40 46.27
N PRO A 302 40.78 6.81 46.18
CA PRO A 302 39.88 6.84 47.33
C PRO A 302 39.31 5.45 47.66
N PRO A 303 38.91 5.23 48.93
CA PRO A 303 38.60 3.91 49.47
C PRO A 303 37.16 3.46 49.20
N SER A 304 36.98 2.14 49.14
CA SER A 304 35.70 1.46 49.20
C SER A 304 35.02 1.63 50.56
N GLY A 305 33.72 1.89 50.56
CA GLY A 305 32.85 1.62 51.72
C GLY A 305 31.71 2.62 51.92
N LEU A 306 30.49 2.27 51.50
CA LEU A 306 29.38 1.76 52.32
C LEU A 306 28.12 1.66 51.46
#